data_AF-A0A349YR53-F1
#
_entry.id   AF-A0A349YR53-F1
#
_cell.length_a   1.000
_cell.length_b   1.000
_cell.length_c   1.000
_cell.angle_alpha   90.00
_cell.angle_beta   90.00
_cell.angle_gamma   90.00
#
_symmetry.space_group_name_H-M   'P 1'
#
loop_
_entity.id
_entity.type
_entity.pdbx_description
1 polymer ?
#
loop_
_entity_poly.entity_id
_entity_poly.type
_entity_poly.pdbx_seq_one_letter_code
_entity_poly.pdbx_strand_id
1 'polypeptide(L)'
;VGNLLGNEKFEQFEDDNTDTVIYGLNKMIGLLLNFNPNCVELLGCKPEHYFILSDEGKQLIANRKIFLSRKCIKTFGSYANNQLRRLQ
;
A
#
# COMPACT_ATOMS: atom_id res chain seq x y z
N VAL A 1 17.29 -16.64 0.21
CA VAL A 1 18.35 -16.97 -0.76
C VAL A 1 17.87 -16.46 -2.10
N GLY A 2 18.50 -15.39 -2.59
CA GLY A 2 18.08 -14.77 -3.85
C GLY A 2 18.38 -15.68 -5.04
N ASN A 3 17.45 -15.79 -5.97
CA ASN A 3 17.55 -16.61 -7.16
C ASN A 3 18.79 -16.21 -8.01
N LEU A 4 19.57 -17.20 -8.46
CA LEU A 4 20.88 -17.06 -9.12
C LEU A 4 20.87 -16.15 -10.38
N LEU A 5 19.70 -15.92 -10.96
CA LEU A 5 19.51 -15.16 -12.20
C LEU A 5 19.17 -13.67 -12.00
N GLY A 6 19.04 -13.19 -10.76
CA GLY A 6 18.73 -11.77 -10.51
C GLY A 6 17.34 -11.31 -10.95
N ASN A 7 16.45 -12.25 -11.29
CA ASN A 7 15.06 -11.98 -11.69
C ASN A 7 14.13 -11.64 -10.51
N GLU A 8 14.68 -11.27 -9.36
CA GLU A 8 13.89 -10.99 -8.17
C GLU A 8 13.29 -9.58 -8.26
N LYS A 9 11.96 -9.53 -8.30
CA LYS A 9 11.23 -8.27 -8.22
C LYS A 9 11.35 -7.76 -6.79
N PHE A 10 11.70 -6.49 -6.63
CA PHE A 10 11.67 -5.85 -5.32
C PHE A 10 10.25 -5.91 -4.75
N GLU A 11 10.12 -6.54 -3.58
CA GLU A 11 8.84 -6.70 -2.89
C GLU A 11 8.62 -5.57 -1.89
N GLN A 12 9.45 -5.50 -0.86
CA GLN A 12 9.40 -4.45 0.15
C GLN A 12 10.73 -4.26 0.87
N PHE A 13 10.88 -3.11 1.51
CA PHE A 13 11.91 -2.80 2.49
C PHE A 13 11.25 -2.17 3.72
N GLU A 14 11.69 -2.54 4.92
CA GLU A 14 11.20 -2.04 6.20
C GLU A 14 12.40 -1.49 6.99
N ASP A 15 12.26 -0.28 7.54
CA ASP A 15 13.21 0.35 8.46
C ASP A 15 12.49 0.76 9.73
N ASP A 16 12.74 0.03 10.81
CA ASP A 16 12.13 0.26 12.12
C ASP A 16 12.60 1.56 12.78
N ASN A 17 13.80 2.06 12.43
CA ASN A 17 14.35 3.26 13.07
C ASN A 17 13.59 4.52 12.65
N THR A 18 13.08 4.52 11.42
CA THR A 18 12.33 5.64 10.84
C THR A 18 10.86 5.29 10.63
N ASP A 19 10.38 4.15 11.12
CA ASP A 19 9.03 3.62 10.90
C ASP A 19 8.62 3.71 9.41
N THR A 20 9.51 3.25 8.54
CA THR A 20 9.37 3.41 7.09
C THR A 20 9.20 2.07 6.39
N VAL A 21 8.17 1.97 5.56
CA VAL A 21 7.95 0.83 4.67
C VAL A 21 7.94 1.30 3.22
N ILE A 22 8.79 0.71 2.40
CA ILE A 22 8.86 0.96 0.95
C ILE A 22 8.36 -0.29 0.25
N TYR A 23 7.28 -0.16 -0.52
CA TYR A 23 6.76 -1.25 -1.35
C TYR A 23 7.24 -1.12 -2.80
N GLY A 24 7.59 -2.24 -3.41
CA GLY A 24 7.71 -2.31 -4.86
C GLY A 24 6.36 -2.11 -5.54
N LEU A 25 6.36 -1.54 -6.75
CA LEU A 25 5.12 -1.20 -7.46
C LEU A 25 4.19 -2.41 -7.63
N ASN A 26 4.73 -3.58 -7.99
CA ASN A 26 3.92 -4.80 -8.17
C ASN A 26 3.21 -5.21 -6.87
N LYS A 27 3.93 -5.16 -5.74
CA LYS A 27 3.36 -5.43 -4.43
C LYS A 27 2.30 -4.40 -4.04
N MET A 28 2.58 -3.11 -4.25
CA MET A 28 1.65 -2.01 -4.00
C MET A 28 0.33 -2.22 -4.76
N ILE A 29 0.38 -2.54 -6.05
CA ILE A 29 -0.82 -2.84 -6.85
C ILE A 29 -1.58 -4.03 -6.28
N GLY A 30 -0.88 -5.11 -5.89
CA GLY A 30 -1.51 -6.26 -5.23
C GLY A 30 -2.21 -5.89 -3.91
N LEU A 31 -1.61 -5.04 -3.09
CA LEU A 31 -2.19 -4.55 -1.84
C LEU A 31 -3.44 -3.68 -2.09
N LEU A 32 -3.39 -2.81 -3.10
CA LEU A 32 -4.53 -1.96 -3.50
C LEU A 32 -5.70 -2.79 -4.05
N LEU A 33 -5.43 -3.79 -4.90
CA LEU A 33 -6.45 -4.71 -5.42
C LEU A 33 -7.11 -5.57 -4.33
N ASN A 34 -6.40 -5.81 -3.23
CA ASN A 34 -6.92 -6.49 -2.04
C ASN A 34 -7.47 -5.54 -0.97
N PHE A 35 -7.57 -4.25 -1.27
CA PHE A 35 -8.16 -3.25 -0.40
C PHE A 35 -7.42 -3.09 0.94
N ASN A 36 -6.09 -3.22 0.94
CA ASN A 36 -5.28 -2.98 2.14
C ASN A 36 -5.50 -1.53 2.64
N PRO A 37 -6.02 -1.33 3.88
CA PRO A 37 -6.43 0.00 4.33
C PRO A 37 -5.32 1.05 4.28
N ASN A 38 -4.12 0.69 4.76
CA ASN A 38 -2.97 1.60 4.79
C ASN A 38 -2.57 2.04 3.37
N CYS A 39 -2.59 1.12 2.40
CA CYS A 39 -2.22 1.45 1.02
C CYS A 39 -3.30 2.27 0.32
N VAL A 40 -4.58 1.95 0.53
CA VAL A 40 -5.70 2.68 -0.08
C VAL A 40 -5.76 4.12 0.44
N GLU A 41 -5.47 4.33 1.72
CA GLU A 41 -5.41 5.66 2.33
C GLU A 41 -4.41 6.59 1.63
N LEU A 42 -3.25 6.07 1.20
CA LEU A 42 -2.22 6.83 0.47
C LEU A 42 -2.73 7.43 -0.84
N LEU A 43 -3.76 6.85 -1.47
CA LEU A 43 -4.35 7.40 -2.70
C LEU A 43 -5.28 8.59 -2.44
N GLY A 44 -5.61 8.87 -1.17
CA GLY A 44 -6.50 9.94 -0.73
C GLY A 44 -5.81 11.12 -0.06
N CYS A 45 -4.48 11.14 0.01
CA CYS A 45 -3.74 12.22 0.65
C CYS A 45 -3.90 13.56 -0.11
N LYS A 46 -3.66 14.66 0.59
CA LYS A 46 -3.58 15.99 -0.02
C LYS A 46 -2.30 16.10 -0.86
N PRO A 47 -2.27 16.93 -1.92
CA PRO A 47 -1.10 17.11 -2.77
C PRO A 47 0.21 17.38 -1.99
N GLU A 48 0.14 18.21 -0.95
CA GLU A 48 1.28 18.59 -0.10
C GLU A 48 1.82 17.47 0.79
N HIS A 49 1.09 16.36 0.97
CA HIS A 49 1.55 15.21 1.75
C HIS A 49 2.39 14.23 0.92
N TYR A 50 2.40 14.36 -0.42
CA TYR A 50 3.25 13.54 -1.27
C TYR A 50 4.64 14.16 -1.36
N PHE A 51 5.63 13.54 -0.71
CA PHE A 51 7.02 14.01 -0.76
C PHE A 51 7.63 13.90 -2.17
N ILE A 52 7.36 12.80 -2.86
CA ILE A 52 7.74 12.56 -4.25
C ILE A 52 6.51 12.04 -4.98
N LEU A 53 6.18 12.67 -6.11
CA LEU A 53 5.04 12.28 -6.94
C LEU A 53 5.43 12.26 -8.42
N SER A 54 5.75 11.07 -8.94
CA SER A 54 6.03 10.87 -10.36
C SER A 54 4.77 10.98 -11.22
N ASP A 55 4.92 11.03 -12.54
CA ASP A 55 3.78 11.07 -13.46
C ASP A 55 2.94 9.78 -13.40
N GLU A 56 3.57 8.63 -13.20
CA GLU A 56 2.88 7.35 -12.96
C GLU A 56 2.10 7.38 -11.63
N GLY A 57 2.68 7.98 -10.58
CA GLY A 57 1.99 8.19 -9.31
C GLY A 57 0.73 9.06 -9.46
N LYS A 58 0.81 10.15 -10.24
CA LYS A 58 -0.36 10.99 -10.55
C LYS A 58 -1.44 10.19 -11.28
N GLN A 59 -1.06 9.36 -12.25
CA GLN A 59 -2.00 8.49 -12.96
C GLN A 59 -2.67 7.48 -12.02
N LEU A 60 -1.91 6.89 -11.10
CA LEU A 60 -2.46 5.97 -10.09
C LEU A 60 -3.50 6.66 -9.20
N ILE A 61 -3.20 7.87 -8.71
CA ILE A 61 -4.12 8.67 -7.88
C ILE A 61 -5.36 9.09 -8.66
N ALA A 62 -5.21 9.50 -9.93
CA ALA A 62 -6.33 9.87 -10.78
C ALA A 62 -7.33 8.71 -10.95
N ASN A 63 -6.83 7.47 -10.98
CA ASN A 63 -7.61 6.26 -11.14
C ASN A 63 -7.99 5.56 -9.82
N ARG A 64 -7.68 6.15 -8.65
CA ARG A 64 -7.84 5.52 -7.32
C ARG A 64 -9.19 4.85 -7.04
N LYS A 65 -10.28 5.33 -7.67
CA LYS A 65 -11.63 4.78 -7.50
C LYS A 65 -11.76 3.32 -7.93
N ILE A 66 -10.89 2.83 -8.83
CA ILE A 66 -10.90 1.41 -9.25
C ILE A 66 -10.59 0.45 -8.09
N PHE A 67 -9.89 0.93 -7.06
CA PHE A 67 -9.53 0.17 -5.86
C PHE A 67 -10.58 0.28 -4.75
N LEU A 68 -11.76 0.84 -5.03
CA LEU A 68 -12.85 0.92 -4.05
C LEU A 68 -14.03 0.05 -4.51
N SER A 69 -14.44 -0.87 -3.66
CA SER A 69 -15.61 -1.73 -3.90
C SER A 69 -16.34 -2.04 -2.60
N ARG A 70 -17.54 -2.64 -2.68
CA ARG A 70 -18.27 -3.10 -1.48
C ARG A 70 -17.47 -4.13 -0.67
N LYS A 71 -16.48 -4.82 -1.26
CA LYS A 71 -15.59 -5.75 -0.53
C LYS A 71 -14.71 -5.04 0.51
N CYS A 72 -14.40 -3.75 0.31
CA CYS A 72 -13.59 -2.97 1.25
C CYS A 72 -14.19 -2.94 2.66
N ILE A 73 -15.53 -2.96 2.79
CA ILE A 73 -16.22 -2.94 4.08
C ILE A 73 -15.71 -4.07 4.99
N LYS A 74 -15.57 -5.29 4.43
CA LYS A 74 -15.08 -6.44 5.18
C LYS A 74 -13.59 -6.31 5.49
N THR A 75 -12.77 -5.97 4.51
CA THR A 75 -11.31 -5.85 4.71
C THR A 75 -10.96 -4.80 5.75
N PHE A 76 -11.58 -3.63 5.68
CA PHE A 76 -11.36 -2.53 6.63
C PHE A 76 -11.85 -2.90 8.03
N GLY A 77 -13.04 -3.50 8.15
CA GLY A 77 -13.56 -3.96 9.44
C GLY A 77 -12.68 -5.03 10.09
N SER A 78 -12.25 -6.05 9.33
CA SER A 78 -11.34 -7.08 9.81
C SER A 78 -9.98 -6.50 10.20
N TYR A 79 -9.46 -5.53 9.45
CA TYR A 79 -8.21 -4.86 9.76
C TYR A 79 -8.30 -4.06 11.08
N ALA A 80 -9.35 -3.26 11.26
CA ALA A 80 -9.58 -2.50 12.49
C ALA A 80 -9.64 -3.42 13.73
N ASN A 81 -10.38 -4.53 13.64
CA ASN A 81 -10.43 -5.53 14.72
C ASN A 81 -9.06 -6.15 15.02
N ASN A 82 -8.26 -6.44 13.98
CA ASN A 82 -6.90 -6.96 14.17
C ASN A 82 -5.98 -5.94 14.84
N GLN A 83 -6.11 -4.65 14.51
CA GLN A 83 -5.34 -3.59 15.15
C GLN A 83 -5.74 -3.40 16.61
N LEU A 84 -7.04 -3.41 16.92
CA LEU A 84 -7.52 -3.37 18.31
C LEU A 84 -6.96 -4.52 19.16
N ARG A 85 -6.92 -5.74 18.61
CA ARG A 85 -6.36 -6.90 19.32
C ARG A 85 -4.86 -6.79 19.59
N ARG A 86 -4.10 -6.01 18.82
CA ARG A 86 -2.66 -5.78 19.05
C ARG A 86 -2.38 -4.81 20.20
N LEU A 87 -3.38 -4.02 20.59
CA LEU A 87 -3.30 -3.05 21.70
C LEU A 87 -3.73 -3.65 23.05
N GLN A 88 -4.31 -4.85 23.05
CA GLN A 88 -4.70 -5.62 24.24
C GLN A 88 -3.57 -6.53 24.69
#